data_AF-A0A938A175-F1
#
_entry.id   AF-A0A938A175-F1
#
_cell.length_a   1.000
_cell.length_b   1.000
_cell.length_c   1.000
_cell.angle_alpha   90.00
_cell.angle_beta   90.00
_cell.angle_gamma   90.00
#
_symmetry.space_group_name_H-M   'P 1'
#
loop_
_entity.id
_entity.type
_entity.pdbx_description
1 polymer ?
#
loop_
_entity_poly.entity_id
_entity_poly.type
_entity_poly.pdbx_seq_one_letter_code
_entity_poly.pdbx_strand_id
1 'polypeptide(L)'
;MSDAVAPLGNARFDGFCQIREIGPLGMISLRAKPDVKQLAKAVKAAVGTKLPAQRRIEVAGDRACGWMSPDEYLLILPYGETGAAMAAIAKEMGAAHYLAAVVSDARAVFRVEGEKAEQVLAKLSPV
;
A
#
# COMPACT_ATOMS: atom_id res chain seq x y z
N MET A 1 17.40 11.48 -10.97
CA MET A 1 16.05 11.25 -10.43
C MET A 1 15.80 12.37 -9.44
N SER A 2 14.64 13.02 -9.52
CA SER A 2 14.19 14.01 -8.53
C SER A 2 14.08 13.35 -7.15
N ASP A 3 14.33 14.11 -6.09
CA ASP A 3 14.24 13.62 -4.71
C ASP A 3 12.83 13.11 -4.40
N ALA A 4 12.74 11.99 -3.70
CA ALA A 4 11.46 11.47 -3.23
C ALA A 4 10.95 12.40 -2.12
N VAL A 5 9.89 13.16 -2.41
CA VAL A 5 9.30 14.13 -1.49
C VAL A 5 7.84 13.80 -1.20
N ALA A 6 7.39 14.14 0.00
CA ALA A 6 5.98 14.05 0.36
C ALA A 6 5.18 15.12 -0.41
N PRO A 7 4.02 14.78 -1.02
CA PRO A 7 3.24 15.70 -1.85
C PRO A 7 2.88 17.05 -1.20
N LEU A 8 2.67 17.09 0.11
CA LEU A 8 2.32 18.29 0.87
C LEU A 8 3.46 18.78 1.78
N GLY A 9 4.69 18.34 1.55
CA GLY A 9 5.85 18.77 2.32
C GLY A 9 5.80 18.35 3.79
N ASN A 10 5.24 17.17 4.10
CA ASN A 10 5.03 16.66 5.45
C ASN A 10 4.10 17.55 6.31
N ALA A 11 3.03 18.07 5.68
CA ALA A 11 2.04 18.89 6.36
C ALA A 11 1.50 18.23 7.64
N ARG A 12 1.27 19.03 8.68
CA ARG A 12 0.79 18.59 10.00
C ARG A 12 -0.26 19.55 10.55
N PHE A 13 -1.22 18.99 11.27
CA PHE A 13 -2.21 19.73 12.04
C PHE A 13 -2.44 19.05 13.39
N ASP A 14 -2.35 19.82 14.48
CA ASP A 14 -2.63 19.37 15.84
C ASP A 14 -3.91 20.05 16.34
N GLY A 15 -4.98 19.27 16.48
CA GLY A 15 -6.27 19.78 16.95
C GLY A 15 -7.04 18.72 17.73
N PHE A 16 -8.28 18.47 17.34
CA PHE A 16 -9.12 17.42 17.95
C PHE A 16 -8.48 16.01 17.87
N CYS A 17 -7.65 15.77 16.84
CA CYS A 17 -6.68 14.69 16.76
C CYS A 17 -5.42 15.22 16.04
N GLN A 18 -4.33 14.45 16.03
CA GLN A 18 -3.12 14.77 15.26
C GLN A 18 -3.24 14.18 13.87
N ILE A 19 -3.08 15.02 12.84
CA ILE A 19 -3.06 14.61 11.44
C ILE A 19 -1.73 15.03 10.86
N ARG A 20 -1.01 14.11 10.24
CA ARG A 20 0.25 14.40 9.56
C ARG A 20 0.37 13.59 8.29
N GLU A 21 0.88 14.22 7.25
CA GLU A 21 1.33 13.48 6.07
C GLU A 21 2.50 12.55 6.48
N ILE A 22 2.48 11.35 5.93
CA ILE A 22 3.56 10.37 6.07
C ILE A 22 4.01 9.93 4.68
N GLY A 23 5.32 9.73 4.54
CA GLY A 23 5.93 9.26 3.30
C GLY A 23 7.15 10.08 2.92
N PRO A 24 7.58 9.98 1.64
CA PRO A 24 6.95 9.20 0.57
C PRO A 24 6.99 7.68 0.84
N LEU A 25 5.96 6.96 0.38
CA LEU A 25 5.87 5.49 0.51
C LEU A 25 5.86 4.84 -0.87
N GLY A 26 6.53 3.70 -0.98
CA GLY A 26 6.47 2.86 -2.17
C GLY A 26 5.10 2.22 -2.27
N MET A 27 4.49 2.27 -3.45
CA MET A 27 3.24 1.56 -3.70
C MET A 27 3.26 0.85 -5.05
N ILE A 28 2.71 -0.36 -5.08
CA ILE A 28 2.51 -1.13 -6.32
C ILE A 28 1.05 -1.60 -6.35
N SER A 29 0.33 -1.27 -7.43
CA SER A 29 -0.92 -1.95 -7.76
C SER A 29 -0.57 -3.27 -8.44
N LEU A 30 -0.98 -4.38 -7.83
CA LEU A 30 -0.84 -5.73 -8.37
C LEU A 30 -2.24 -6.26 -8.71
N ARG A 31 -2.48 -6.50 -9.99
CA ARG A 31 -3.70 -7.10 -10.51
C ARG A 31 -3.48 -8.54 -10.93
N ALA A 32 -4.20 -9.45 -10.33
CA ALA A 32 -4.24 -10.87 -10.66
C ALA A 32 -5.50 -11.50 -10.07
N LYS A 33 -6.08 -12.48 -10.78
CA LYS A 33 -7.21 -13.24 -10.25
C LYS A 33 -6.79 -14.03 -8.99
N PRO A 34 -7.70 -14.23 -8.02
CA PRO A 34 -7.37 -14.88 -6.75
C PRO A 34 -7.02 -16.38 -6.89
N ASP A 35 -7.37 -17.00 -8.01
CA ASP A 35 -7.04 -18.40 -8.34
C ASP A 35 -5.64 -18.57 -8.97
N VAL A 36 -4.93 -17.47 -9.25
CA VAL A 36 -3.54 -17.50 -9.72
C VAL A 36 -2.64 -17.99 -8.58
N LYS A 37 -2.17 -19.23 -8.71
CA LYS A 37 -1.39 -19.95 -7.67
C LYS A 37 -0.12 -19.21 -7.23
N GLN A 38 0.47 -18.41 -8.12
CA GLN A 38 1.68 -17.63 -7.88
C GLN A 38 1.45 -16.40 -7.01
N LEU A 39 0.22 -15.87 -6.95
CA LEU A 39 -0.08 -14.57 -6.38
C LEU A 39 0.36 -14.45 -4.91
N ALA A 40 0.00 -15.43 -4.07
CA ALA A 40 0.36 -15.39 -2.66
C ALA A 40 1.89 -15.43 -2.45
N LYS A 41 2.62 -16.15 -3.31
CA LYS A 41 4.09 -16.21 -3.27
C LYS A 41 4.71 -14.89 -3.73
N ALA A 42 4.17 -14.27 -4.78
CA ALA A 42 4.60 -12.96 -5.27
C ALA A 42 4.40 -11.85 -4.23
N VAL A 43 3.24 -11.80 -3.58
CA VAL A 43 2.96 -10.85 -2.48
C VAL A 43 3.94 -11.06 -1.33
N LYS A 44 4.14 -12.31 -0.90
CA LYS A 44 5.09 -12.61 0.17
C LYS A 44 6.53 -12.23 -0.20
N ALA A 45 6.95 -12.44 -1.44
CA ALA A 45 8.28 -12.06 -1.91
C ALA A 45 8.48 -10.53 -1.98
N ALA A 46 7.43 -9.79 -2.36
CA ALA A 46 7.49 -8.33 -2.51
C ALA A 46 7.42 -7.59 -1.17
N VAL A 47 6.51 -8.00 -0.29
CA VAL A 47 6.18 -7.24 0.93
C VAL A 47 6.23 -8.06 2.23
N GLY A 48 6.53 -9.36 2.16
CA GLY A 48 6.66 -10.22 3.35
C GLY A 48 5.33 -10.60 4.01
N THR A 49 4.19 -10.13 3.51
CA THR A 49 2.87 -10.40 4.09
C THR A 49 2.21 -11.63 3.47
N LYS A 50 1.11 -12.08 4.09
CA LYS A 50 0.15 -12.98 3.44
C LYS A 50 -0.70 -12.19 2.44
N LEU A 51 -1.45 -12.92 1.60
CA LEU A 51 -2.51 -12.33 0.79
C LEU A 51 -3.69 -11.98 1.71
N PRO A 52 -4.21 -10.74 1.68
CA PRO A 52 -5.30 -10.33 2.54
C PRO A 52 -6.62 -10.97 2.11
N ALA A 53 -7.51 -11.19 3.09
CA ALA A 53 -8.91 -11.49 2.82
C ALA A 53 -9.62 -10.26 2.21
N GLN A 54 -10.81 -10.48 1.64
CA GLN A 54 -11.63 -9.41 1.07
C GLN A 54 -11.90 -8.30 2.10
N ARG A 55 -11.66 -7.03 1.70
CA ARG A 55 -11.77 -5.83 2.55
C ARG A 55 -10.90 -5.90 3.82
N ARG A 56 -9.70 -6.47 3.71
CA ARG A 56 -8.69 -6.50 4.78
C ARG A 56 -7.34 -6.02 4.26
N ILE A 57 -6.46 -5.75 5.22
CA ILE A 57 -5.06 -5.41 5.01
C ILE A 57 -4.21 -6.30 5.92
N GLU A 58 -3.13 -6.84 5.36
CA GLU A 58 -2.08 -7.54 6.11
C GLU A 58 -0.90 -6.58 6.25
N VAL A 59 -0.34 -6.47 7.47
CA VAL A 59 0.75 -5.54 7.77
C VAL A 59 1.92 -6.30 8.38
N ALA A 60 3.14 -6.00 7.92
CA ALA A 60 4.39 -6.51 8.45
C ALA A 60 5.40 -5.36 8.58
N GLY A 61 5.44 -4.71 9.75
CA GLY A 61 6.31 -3.57 10.00
C GLY A 61 5.97 -2.37 9.13
N ASP A 62 6.90 -1.96 8.28
CA ASP A 62 6.77 -0.86 7.31
C ASP A 62 6.21 -1.30 5.94
N ARG A 63 5.76 -2.55 5.83
CA ARG A 63 5.16 -3.12 4.62
C ARG A 63 3.73 -3.58 4.85
N ALA A 64 2.94 -3.57 3.79
CA ALA A 64 1.56 -4.05 3.84
C ALA A 64 1.06 -4.56 2.48
N CYS A 65 0.00 -5.37 2.51
CA CYS A 65 -0.81 -5.74 1.35
C CYS A 65 -2.29 -5.52 1.67
N GLY A 66 -2.93 -4.58 0.96
CA GLY A 66 -4.35 -4.27 1.09
C GLY A 66 -5.17 -4.83 -0.07
N TRP A 67 -6.37 -5.35 0.24
CA TRP A 67 -7.35 -5.73 -0.78
C TRP A 67 -8.06 -4.50 -1.35
N MET A 68 -8.09 -4.35 -2.67
CA MET A 68 -8.73 -3.20 -3.35
C MET A 68 -9.96 -3.60 -4.17
N SER A 69 -9.88 -4.73 -4.88
CA SER A 69 -10.97 -5.30 -5.69
C SER A 69 -10.82 -6.83 -5.75
N PRO A 70 -11.76 -7.59 -6.34
CA PRO A 70 -11.66 -9.05 -6.47
C PRO A 70 -10.36 -9.54 -7.12
N ASP A 71 -9.69 -8.70 -7.90
CA ASP A 71 -8.46 -8.99 -8.62
C ASP A 71 -7.36 -7.94 -8.43
N GLU A 72 -7.49 -7.01 -7.47
CA GLU A 72 -6.49 -5.95 -7.23
C GLU A 72 -6.06 -5.88 -5.76
N TYR A 73 -4.75 -5.76 -5.59
CA TYR A 73 -4.06 -5.64 -4.32
C TYR A 73 -3.12 -4.45 -4.34
N LEU A 74 -3.11 -3.66 -3.27
CA LEU A 74 -2.18 -2.56 -3.09
C LEU A 74 -1.04 -3.00 -2.16
N LEU A 75 0.17 -3.09 -2.70
CA LEU A 75 1.37 -3.37 -1.94
C LEU A 75 1.98 -2.04 -1.49
N ILE A 76 2.30 -1.94 -0.20
CA ILE A 76 2.92 -0.76 0.42
C ILE A 76 4.26 -1.19 1.01
N LEU A 77 5.31 -0.41 0.78
CA LEU A 77 6.68 -0.71 1.19
C LEU A 77 7.55 0.57 1.21
N PRO A 78 8.81 0.52 1.66
CA PRO A 78 9.71 1.67 1.53
C PRO A 78 9.86 2.14 0.08
N TYR A 79 9.87 3.46 -0.15
CA TYR A 79 9.82 4.06 -1.49
C TYR A 79 10.93 3.56 -2.43
N GLY A 80 12.17 3.52 -1.92
CA GLY A 80 13.34 3.07 -2.67
C GLY A 80 13.36 1.58 -3.03
N GLU A 81 12.44 0.78 -2.48
CA GLU A 81 12.41 -0.67 -2.69
C GLU A 81 11.43 -1.13 -3.77
N THR A 82 10.67 -0.21 -4.37
CA THR A 82 9.69 -0.52 -5.42
C THR A 82 10.29 -1.27 -6.59
N GLY A 83 11.51 -0.93 -7.03
CA GLY A 83 12.20 -1.64 -8.10
C GLY A 83 12.52 -3.11 -7.77
N ALA A 84 13.02 -3.38 -6.56
CA ALA A 84 13.31 -4.74 -6.12
C ALA A 84 12.02 -5.56 -5.96
N ALA A 85 10.97 -4.95 -5.43
CA ALA A 85 9.66 -5.59 -5.32
C ALA A 85 9.04 -5.90 -6.69
N MET A 86 9.12 -4.99 -7.66
CA MET A 86 8.68 -5.24 -9.04
C MET A 86 9.41 -6.43 -9.68
N ALA A 87 10.73 -6.53 -9.49
CA ALA A 87 11.51 -7.67 -9.96
C ALA A 87 11.11 -8.98 -9.28
N ALA A 88 10.85 -8.95 -7.96
CA ALA A 88 10.37 -10.10 -7.21
C ALA A 88 8.98 -10.57 -7.69
N ILE A 89 8.05 -9.65 -7.92
CA ILE A 89 6.73 -9.94 -8.48
C ILE A 89 6.88 -10.59 -9.85
N ALA A 90 7.68 -9.99 -10.74
CA ALA A 90 7.85 -10.51 -12.10
C ALA A 90 8.43 -11.93 -12.12
N LYS A 91 9.42 -12.20 -11.27
CA LYS A 91 10.01 -13.52 -11.11
C LYS A 91 9.00 -14.55 -10.61
N GLU A 92 8.23 -14.21 -9.57
CA GLU A 92 7.30 -15.15 -8.94
C GLU A 92 6.04 -15.39 -9.76
N MET A 93 5.55 -14.37 -10.46
CA MET A 93 4.40 -14.49 -11.35
C MET A 93 4.74 -15.24 -12.64
N GLY A 94 5.97 -15.10 -13.16
CA GLY A 94 6.44 -15.80 -14.34
C GLY A 94 5.52 -15.57 -15.55
N ALA A 95 5.04 -16.66 -16.16
CA ALA A 95 4.13 -16.62 -17.31
C ALA A 95 2.64 -16.48 -16.94
N ALA A 96 2.30 -16.32 -15.65
CA ALA A 96 0.92 -16.08 -15.24
C ALA A 96 0.40 -14.74 -15.81
N HIS A 97 -0.92 -14.62 -15.97
CA HIS A 97 -1.53 -13.36 -16.38
C HIS A 97 -1.66 -12.43 -15.18
N TYR A 98 -1.00 -11.27 -15.24
CA TYR A 98 -1.07 -10.23 -14.21
C TYR A 98 -0.67 -8.87 -14.77
N LEU A 99 -0.92 -7.82 -13.99
CA LEU A 99 -0.36 -6.50 -14.17
C LEU A 99 0.24 -6.04 -12.84
N ALA A 100 1.44 -5.45 -12.88
CA ALA A 100 2.05 -4.77 -11.74
C ALA A 100 2.49 -3.38 -12.19
N ALA A 101 2.13 -2.35 -11.42
CA ALA A 101 2.50 -0.97 -11.73
C ALA A 101 2.86 -0.23 -10.45
N VAL A 102 4.00 0.48 -10.48
CA VAL A 102 4.37 1.40 -9.41
C VAL A 102 3.41 2.59 -9.44
N VAL A 103 2.77 2.86 -8.30
CA VAL A 103 1.76 3.91 -8.11
C VAL A 103 2.06 4.75 -6.87
N SER A 104 3.34 4.82 -6.46
CA SER A 104 3.80 5.54 -5.27
C SER A 104 3.35 7.00 -5.26
N ASP A 105 3.39 7.66 -6.42
CA ASP A 105 3.09 9.09 -6.53
C ASP A 105 1.59 9.36 -6.82
N ALA A 106 0.75 8.32 -6.85
CA ALA A 106 -0.67 8.44 -7.09
C ALA A 106 -1.48 8.81 -5.83
N ARG A 107 -0.86 8.74 -4.64
CA ARG A 107 -1.56 8.93 -3.35
C ARG A 107 -0.68 9.69 -2.36
N ALA A 108 -1.29 10.61 -1.62
CA ALA A 108 -0.75 11.09 -0.36
C ALA A 108 -1.22 10.18 0.78
N VAL A 109 -0.39 9.98 1.79
CA VAL A 109 -0.73 9.14 2.94
C VAL A 109 -0.72 10.00 4.18
N PHE A 110 -1.80 9.90 4.97
CA PHE A 110 -1.92 10.62 6.22
C PHE A 110 -2.01 9.64 7.36
N ARG A 111 -1.31 9.97 8.43
CA ARG A 111 -1.52 9.36 9.72
C ARG A 111 -2.46 10.23 10.54
N VAL A 112 -3.50 9.62 11.08
CA VAL A 112 -4.50 10.22 11.97
C VAL A 112 -4.38 9.52 13.31
N GLU A 113 -3.97 10.23 14.36
CA GLU A 113 -3.62 9.70 15.67
C GLU A 113 -4.30 10.50 16.79
N GLY A 114 -4.64 9.84 17.89
CA GLY A 114 -5.26 10.43 19.08
C GLY A 114 -6.48 9.66 19.55
N GLU A 115 -6.92 9.92 20.79
CA GLU A 115 -8.00 9.18 21.45
C GLU A 115 -9.36 9.22 20.72
N LYS A 116 -9.56 10.19 19.81
CA LYS A 116 -10.79 10.40 19.06
C LYS A 116 -10.59 10.40 17.54
N ALA A 117 -9.50 9.77 17.05
CA ALA A 117 -9.18 9.72 15.63
C ALA A 117 -10.31 9.12 14.78
N GLU A 118 -10.99 8.10 15.30
CA GLU A 118 -12.14 7.45 14.68
C GLU A 118 -13.32 8.41 14.49
N GLN A 119 -13.56 9.34 15.43
CA GLN A 119 -14.63 10.34 15.31
C GLN A 119 -14.34 11.35 14.19
N VAL A 120 -13.06 11.62 13.90
CA VAL A 120 -12.68 12.47 12.76
C VAL A 120 -12.98 11.76 11.46
N LEU A 121 -12.61 10.47 11.35
CA LEU A 121 -12.91 9.67 10.15
C LEU A 121 -14.42 9.52 9.93
N ALA A 122 -15.19 9.29 11.00
CA ALA A 122 -16.64 9.11 10.93
C ALA A 122 -17.42 10.32 10.38
N LYS A 123 -16.86 11.54 10.46
CA LYS A 123 -17.51 12.74 9.89
C LYS A 123 -17.56 12.75 8.36
N LEU A 124 -16.66 12.03 7.70
CA LEU A 124 -16.46 12.10 6.24
C LEU A 124 -16.43 10.72 5.56
N SER A 125 -16.47 9.62 6.32
CA SER A 125 -16.37 8.26 5.81
C SER A 125 -17.71 7.53 5.95
N PRO A 126 -18.40 7.15 4.86
CA PRO A 126 -19.68 6.43 4.91
C PRO A 126 -19.48 4.91 5.11
N VAL A 127 -18.55 4.53 5.99
CA VAL A 127 -18.12 3.13 6.21
C VAL A 127 -19.17 2.26 6.87
#